data_AF-A0A842UPQ5-F1
#
_entry.id   AF-A0A842UPQ5-F1
#
_cell.length_a   1.000
_cell.length_b   1.000
_cell.length_c   1.000
_cell.angle_alpha   90.00
_cell.angle_beta   90.00
_cell.angle_gamma   90.00
#
_symmetry.space_group_name_H-M   'P 1'
#
loop_
_entity.id
_entity.type
_entity.pdbx_description
1 polymer ?
#
loop_
_entity_poly.entity_id
_entity_poly.type
_entity_poly.pdbx_seq_one_letter_code
_entity_poly.pdbx_strand_id
1 'polypeptide(L)'
;MVNEIVLNYLKQYSGKYRLEDLKKKILSKGYSKEDIDEVIGMLGLKSGERKEEIQESFSKLTSSVNAEKKEFKWMRVAGVIGFVFLFLNLLFFLFFLFYDPSKFIIGSELVNGIFGDVFFIVFVFLILFFLIASLFFFYGFVKLGGSVNSKLLRFSSWFMIVFVLFFLILFVVSFIMIEFSIGVNPNINSEFLSLDEEQVGVLGSFGRMLAVLPIIILAFVVLSCFLFFILAIVSGNLFRLSFFSISLLLFLSLIMSVIFTGGFSFYEQVSSDEVLLAEGNFIDLYSILDSSRLVFVFFVFVVLFGLLLFFLGLMVVGDRIKFSRIAGILGFVFVIAFFSLSVIVLMNPSFLIEMLFRGSFSVNFLIINISFSLLTLFILLFSSLALMNSSKKFESENSKEEKNKVSDEEHRKTENKYLEDNKKEGIQSDIKK
;
A
#
# COMPACT_ATOMS: atom_id res chain seq x y z
N MET A 1 -33.37 13.00 13.83
CA MET A 1 -32.70 11.76 14.30
C MET A 1 -33.66 10.68 13.89
N VAL A 2 -33.31 9.89 12.87
CA VAL A 2 -34.30 9.16 12.08
C VAL A 2 -34.94 8.04 12.89
N ASN A 3 -36.28 7.97 12.90
CA ASN A 3 -37.02 6.93 13.59
C ASN A 3 -36.80 5.57 12.90
N GLU A 4 -35.97 4.71 13.51
CA GLU A 4 -35.55 3.42 12.93
C GLU A 4 -36.72 2.48 12.64
N ILE A 5 -37.80 2.56 13.43
CA ILE A 5 -38.97 1.69 13.25
C ILE A 5 -39.71 2.06 11.96
N VAL A 6 -39.90 3.37 11.73
CA VAL A 6 -40.52 3.91 10.52
C VAL A 6 -39.65 3.62 9.29
N LEU A 7 -38.33 3.77 9.43
CA LEU A 7 -37.34 3.43 8.38
C LEU A 7 -37.40 1.96 7.99
N ASN A 8 -37.38 1.05 8.96
CA ASN A 8 -37.42 -0.39 8.71
C ASN A 8 -38.77 -0.83 8.13
N TYR A 9 -39.86 -0.21 8.55
CA TYR A 9 -41.19 -0.48 8.00
C TYR A 9 -41.29 -0.02 6.54
N LEU A 10 -40.91 1.22 6.23
CA LEU A 10 -40.92 1.73 4.86
C LEU A 10 -39.97 0.94 3.96
N LYS A 11 -38.78 0.56 4.44
CA LYS A 11 -37.88 -0.36 3.71
C LYS A 11 -38.54 -1.72 3.44
N GLN A 12 -39.31 -2.26 4.36
CA GLN A 12 -39.87 -3.61 4.13
C GLN A 12 -41.00 -3.60 3.10
N TYR A 13 -41.81 -2.54 3.10
CA TYR A 13 -43.12 -2.57 2.45
C TYR A 13 -43.27 -1.64 1.25
N SER A 14 -42.35 -0.70 1.02
CA SER A 14 -42.42 0.22 -0.12
C SER A 14 -42.49 -0.53 -1.45
N GLY A 15 -41.82 -1.69 -1.60
CA GLY A 15 -41.89 -2.49 -2.82
C GLY A 15 -43.19 -3.29 -3.00
N LYS A 16 -44.04 -3.38 -1.95
CA LYS A 16 -45.25 -4.21 -1.96
C LYS A 16 -46.52 -3.39 -2.00
N TYR A 17 -46.51 -2.18 -1.44
CA TYR A 17 -47.67 -1.33 -1.25
C TYR A 17 -47.36 0.10 -1.69
N ARG A 18 -48.39 0.85 -2.06
CA ARG A 18 -48.24 2.27 -2.41
C ARG A 18 -47.80 3.08 -1.20
N LEU A 19 -46.94 4.07 -1.43
CA LEU A 19 -46.39 4.91 -0.36
C LEU A 19 -47.50 5.60 0.45
N GLU A 20 -48.59 5.99 -0.20
CA GLU A 20 -49.74 6.63 0.48
C GLU A 20 -50.41 5.68 1.49
N ASP A 21 -50.53 4.40 1.15
CA ASP A 21 -51.13 3.38 2.03
C ASP A 21 -50.22 3.08 3.22
N LEU A 22 -48.91 3.07 2.99
CA LEU A 22 -47.92 2.92 4.06
C LEU A 22 -47.93 4.11 5.00
N LYS A 23 -47.98 5.34 4.47
CA LYS A 23 -48.14 6.57 5.25
C LYS A 23 -49.35 6.50 6.17
N LYS A 24 -50.52 6.15 5.60
CA LYS A 24 -51.76 5.99 6.38
C LYS A 24 -51.63 4.94 7.47
N LYS A 25 -50.99 3.81 7.17
CA LYS A 25 -50.82 2.72 8.13
C LYS A 25 -49.85 3.07 9.26
N ILE A 26 -48.75 3.77 8.97
CA ILE A 26 -47.79 4.22 9.98
C ILE A 26 -48.42 5.32 10.86
N LEU A 27 -49.14 6.27 10.26
CA LEU A 27 -49.93 7.27 11.02
C LEU A 27 -50.96 6.60 11.94
N SER A 28 -51.66 5.57 11.46
CA SER A 28 -52.65 4.85 12.28
C SER A 28 -52.04 4.10 13.48
N LYS A 29 -50.72 3.86 13.47
CA LYS A 29 -49.98 3.27 14.59
C LYS A 29 -49.47 4.31 15.60
N GLY A 30 -49.77 5.59 15.40
CA GLY A 30 -49.45 6.67 16.34
C GLY A 30 -48.10 7.36 16.11
N TYR A 31 -47.44 7.12 14.98
CA TYR A 31 -46.22 7.85 14.61
C TYR A 31 -46.55 9.24 14.07
N SER A 32 -45.68 10.21 14.35
CA SER A 32 -45.82 11.58 13.88
C SER A 32 -45.67 11.65 12.36
N LYS A 33 -46.28 12.66 11.75
CA LYS A 33 -46.15 12.87 10.31
C LYS A 33 -44.72 13.31 9.95
N GLU A 34 -44.07 14.06 10.84
CA GLU A 34 -42.68 14.51 10.70
C GLU A 34 -41.70 13.33 10.62
N ASP A 35 -41.83 12.32 11.47
CA ASP A 35 -40.95 11.13 11.47
C ASP A 35 -41.06 10.36 10.15
N ILE A 36 -42.27 10.30 9.59
CA ILE A 36 -42.55 9.61 8.34
C ILE A 36 -41.97 10.40 7.16
N ASP A 37 -42.13 11.72 7.14
CA ASP A 37 -41.62 12.57 6.08
C ASP A 37 -40.07 12.66 6.11
N GLU A 38 -39.43 12.69 7.29
CA GLU A 38 -37.97 12.62 7.44
C GLU A 38 -37.41 11.32 6.84
N VAL A 39 -38.05 10.19 7.14
CA VAL A 39 -37.64 8.87 6.63
C VAL A 39 -37.88 8.74 5.13
N ILE A 40 -39.00 9.24 4.61
CA ILE A 40 -39.29 9.22 3.17
C ILE A 40 -38.27 10.05 2.40
N GLY A 41 -37.92 11.23 2.93
CA GLY A 41 -36.86 12.07 2.37
C GLY A 41 -35.50 11.37 2.37
N MET A 42 -35.16 10.66 3.45
CA MET A 42 -33.92 9.89 3.55
C MET A 42 -33.86 8.72 2.57
N LEU A 43 -34.98 8.05 2.32
CA LEU A 43 -35.08 6.93 1.38
C LEU A 43 -35.21 7.39 -0.09
N GLY A 44 -35.43 8.68 -0.34
CA GLY A 44 -35.63 9.22 -1.68
C GLY A 44 -36.93 8.77 -2.36
N LEU A 45 -37.91 8.29 -1.59
CA LEU A 45 -39.18 7.76 -2.13
C LEU A 45 -40.08 8.93 -2.55
N LYS A 46 -40.40 9.05 -3.84
CA LYS A 46 -41.37 10.06 -4.31
C LYS A 46 -42.78 9.48 -4.33
N SER A 47 -43.78 10.28 -3.93
CA SER A 47 -45.19 9.86 -4.04
C SER A 47 -45.54 9.64 -5.51
N GLY A 48 -45.90 8.40 -5.88
CA GLY A 48 -46.27 8.02 -7.25
C GLY A 48 -45.30 7.08 -7.98
N GLU A 49 -44.17 6.69 -7.40
CA GLU A 49 -43.24 5.73 -8.03
C GLU A 49 -43.86 4.32 -8.15
N ARG A 50 -43.60 3.64 -9.28
CA ARG A 50 -44.20 2.32 -9.56
C ARG A 50 -43.49 1.24 -8.76
N LYS A 51 -44.24 0.18 -8.46
CA LYS A 51 -43.81 -1.02 -7.71
C LYS A 51 -42.48 -1.63 -8.22
N GLU A 52 -42.25 -1.55 -9.54
CA GLU A 52 -41.06 -2.06 -10.23
C GLU A 52 -39.78 -1.26 -9.90
N GLU A 53 -39.87 0.08 -9.79
CA GLU A 53 -38.72 0.95 -9.44
C GLU A 53 -38.28 0.71 -7.99
N ILE A 54 -39.24 0.39 -7.12
CA ILE A 54 -38.96 0.08 -5.72
C ILE A 54 -38.30 -1.30 -5.59
N GLN A 55 -38.73 -2.28 -6.40
CA GLN A 55 -38.11 -3.61 -6.42
C GLN A 55 -36.68 -3.57 -6.97
N GLU A 56 -36.41 -2.72 -7.98
CA GLU A 56 -35.05 -2.51 -8.49
C GLU A 56 -34.13 -1.90 -7.43
N SER A 57 -34.61 -0.91 -6.68
CA SER A 57 -33.84 -0.29 -5.59
C SER A 57 -33.55 -1.26 -4.43
N PHE A 58 -34.45 -2.20 -4.13
CA PHE A 58 -34.15 -3.30 -3.18
C PHE A 58 -33.14 -4.32 -3.71
N SER A 59 -33.19 -4.65 -5.01
CA SER A 59 -32.21 -5.55 -5.62
C SER A 59 -30.80 -4.94 -5.60
N LYS A 60 -30.69 -3.61 -5.84
CA LYS A 60 -29.45 -2.85 -5.67
C LYS A 60 -28.96 -2.91 -4.22
N LEU A 61 -29.85 -2.74 -3.23
CA LEU A 61 -29.50 -2.84 -1.82
C LEU A 61 -29.05 -4.25 -1.38
N THR A 62 -29.67 -5.32 -1.89
CA THR A 62 -29.25 -6.69 -1.55
C THR A 62 -27.94 -7.07 -2.22
N SER A 63 -27.71 -6.59 -3.44
CA SER A 63 -26.41 -6.75 -4.12
C SER A 63 -25.28 -6.00 -3.41
N SER A 64 -25.54 -4.82 -2.83
CA SER A 64 -24.53 -4.06 -2.07
C SER A 64 -24.15 -4.75 -0.76
N VAL A 65 -25.12 -5.35 -0.05
CA VAL A 65 -24.84 -6.12 1.19
C VAL A 65 -24.01 -7.37 0.91
N ASN A 66 -24.27 -8.09 -0.19
CA ASN A 66 -23.47 -9.24 -0.57
C ASN A 66 -22.07 -8.85 -1.07
N ALA A 67 -21.93 -7.69 -1.72
CA ALA A 67 -20.64 -7.14 -2.10
C ALA A 67 -19.77 -6.86 -0.87
N GLU A 68 -20.36 -6.26 0.19
CA GLU A 68 -19.66 -6.01 1.46
C GLU A 68 -19.14 -7.30 2.10
N LYS A 69 -19.95 -8.38 2.17
CA LYS A 69 -19.50 -9.68 2.72
C LYS A 69 -18.25 -10.24 2.02
N LYS A 70 -18.07 -10.01 0.72
CA LYS A 70 -16.91 -10.52 -0.05
C LYS A 70 -15.64 -9.72 0.23
N GLU A 71 -15.74 -8.44 0.61
CA GLU A 71 -14.58 -7.58 0.87
C GLU A 71 -13.82 -7.99 2.13
N PHE A 72 -14.50 -8.51 3.16
CA PHE A 72 -13.85 -8.86 4.44
C PHE A 72 -12.94 -10.09 4.36
N LYS A 73 -13.20 -11.02 3.43
CA LYS A 73 -12.36 -12.21 3.22
C LYS A 73 -10.95 -11.82 2.74
N TRP A 74 -10.86 -10.79 1.90
CA TRP A 74 -9.56 -10.32 1.38
C TRP A 74 -8.67 -9.74 2.45
N MET A 75 -9.23 -9.05 3.46
CA MET A 75 -8.46 -8.55 4.60
C MET A 75 -7.80 -9.69 5.39
N ARG A 76 -8.52 -10.80 5.61
CA ARG A 76 -7.97 -11.99 6.27
C ARG A 76 -6.83 -12.60 5.46
N VAL A 77 -7.05 -12.78 4.16
CA VAL A 77 -6.03 -13.33 3.25
C VAL A 77 -4.78 -12.46 3.27
N ALA A 78 -4.93 -11.13 3.17
CA ALA A 78 -3.80 -10.20 3.27
C ALA A 78 -3.08 -10.29 4.63
N GLY A 79 -3.81 -10.46 5.73
CA GLY A 79 -3.23 -10.70 7.05
C GLY A 79 -2.41 -11.99 7.12
N VAL A 80 -2.93 -13.09 6.55
CA VAL A 80 -2.21 -14.38 6.47
C VAL A 80 -0.96 -14.25 5.59
N ILE A 81 -1.04 -13.55 4.46
CA ILE A 81 0.11 -13.26 3.60
C ILE A 81 1.19 -12.49 4.38
N GLY A 82 0.80 -11.52 5.21
CA GLY A 82 1.73 -10.82 6.09
C GLY A 82 2.44 -11.72 7.11
N PHE A 83 1.77 -12.76 7.62
CA PHE A 83 2.41 -13.80 8.45
C PHE A 83 3.39 -14.68 7.65
N VAL A 84 3.03 -15.05 6.42
CA VAL A 84 3.95 -15.76 5.52
C VAL A 84 5.19 -14.92 5.27
N PHE A 85 5.04 -13.61 5.10
CA PHE A 85 6.17 -12.68 5.00
C PHE A 85 7.01 -12.59 6.24
N LEU A 86 6.39 -12.53 7.42
CA LEU A 86 7.13 -12.55 8.65
C LEU A 86 8.01 -13.80 8.73
N PHE A 87 7.44 -14.98 8.42
CA PHE A 87 8.17 -16.24 8.45
C PHE A 87 9.31 -16.28 7.41
N LEU A 88 9.06 -15.82 6.19
CA LEU A 88 10.09 -15.74 5.14
C LEU A 88 11.19 -14.74 5.49
N ASN A 89 10.86 -13.57 6.03
CA ASN A 89 11.85 -12.60 6.50
C ASN A 89 12.70 -13.18 7.64
N LEU A 90 12.09 -13.94 8.55
CA LEU A 90 12.81 -14.62 9.61
C LEU A 90 13.77 -15.68 9.05
N LEU A 91 13.31 -16.51 8.10
CA LEU A 91 14.16 -17.49 7.43
C LEU A 91 15.32 -16.82 6.68
N PHE A 92 15.04 -15.73 5.96
CA PHE A 92 16.06 -14.98 5.24
C PHE A 92 17.08 -14.35 6.18
N PHE A 93 16.61 -13.80 7.30
CA PHE A 93 17.46 -13.25 8.34
C PHE A 93 18.35 -14.33 8.98
N LEU A 94 17.78 -15.49 9.33
CA LEU A 94 18.54 -16.63 9.85
C LEU A 94 19.56 -17.11 8.81
N PHE A 95 19.15 -17.23 7.55
CA PHE A 95 20.05 -17.57 6.45
C PHE A 95 21.22 -16.58 6.37
N PHE A 96 20.95 -15.28 6.40
CA PHE A 96 21.97 -14.23 6.34
C PHE A 96 22.92 -14.25 7.55
N LEU A 97 22.44 -14.63 8.75
CA LEU A 97 23.30 -14.79 9.94
C LEU A 97 24.31 -15.93 9.80
N PHE A 98 23.95 -17.00 9.09
CA PHE A 98 24.83 -18.16 8.89
C PHE A 98 25.57 -18.13 7.55
N TYR A 99 25.14 -17.26 6.63
CA TYR A 99 25.76 -17.08 5.33
C TYR A 99 27.08 -16.32 5.49
N ASP A 100 28.18 -17.03 5.27
CA ASP A 100 29.52 -16.45 5.26
C ASP A 100 29.93 -16.15 3.80
N PRO A 101 29.84 -14.88 3.35
CA PRO A 101 30.18 -14.54 1.97
C PRO A 101 31.65 -14.84 1.63
N SER A 102 32.55 -14.91 2.63
CA SER A 102 33.96 -15.22 2.40
C SER A 102 34.17 -16.69 1.99
N LYS A 103 33.34 -17.61 2.47
CA LYS A 103 33.40 -19.03 2.09
C LYS A 103 32.89 -19.29 0.68
N PHE A 104 32.01 -18.41 0.18
CA PHE A 104 31.54 -18.46 -1.21
C PHE A 104 32.66 -18.05 -2.20
N ILE A 105 33.49 -17.07 -1.82
CA ILE A 105 34.59 -16.57 -2.66
C ILE A 105 35.73 -17.61 -2.79
N ILE A 106 35.94 -18.45 -1.76
CA ILE A 106 37.12 -19.33 -1.66
C ILE A 106 36.80 -20.80 -2.02
N GLY A 107 35.52 -21.19 -2.09
CA GLY A 107 35.10 -22.58 -2.27
C GLY A 107 34.93 -23.02 -3.72
N SER A 108 35.97 -23.63 -4.32
CA SER A 108 35.97 -24.48 -5.53
C SER A 108 35.10 -24.06 -6.74
N GLU A 109 35.73 -23.83 -7.88
CA GLU A 109 35.11 -23.49 -9.18
C GLU A 109 33.91 -24.39 -9.56
N LEU A 110 33.90 -25.66 -9.11
CA LEU A 110 32.85 -26.64 -9.42
C LEU A 110 31.58 -26.48 -8.56
N VAL A 111 31.70 -26.01 -7.32
CA VAL A 111 30.54 -25.67 -6.47
C VAL A 111 29.98 -24.29 -6.87
N ASN A 112 30.86 -23.37 -7.27
CA ASN A 112 30.47 -22.01 -7.63
C ASN A 112 29.65 -21.90 -8.93
N GLY A 113 29.81 -22.81 -9.89
CA GLY A 113 29.01 -22.79 -11.12
C GLY A 113 27.55 -23.19 -10.88
N ILE A 114 27.29 -24.47 -10.61
CA ILE A 114 25.92 -25.00 -10.56
C ILE A 114 25.14 -24.52 -9.34
N PHE A 115 25.76 -24.49 -8.15
CA PHE A 115 25.05 -24.01 -6.96
C PHE A 115 24.87 -22.50 -6.98
N GLY A 116 25.79 -21.75 -7.60
CA GLY A 116 25.65 -20.30 -7.79
C GLY A 116 24.44 -19.96 -8.64
N ASP A 117 24.30 -20.59 -9.81
CA ASP A 117 23.19 -20.34 -10.73
C ASP A 117 21.84 -20.73 -10.13
N VAL A 118 21.74 -21.92 -9.52
CA VAL A 118 20.50 -22.36 -8.86
C VAL A 118 20.14 -21.44 -7.71
N PHE A 119 21.11 -21.02 -6.89
CA PHE A 119 20.87 -20.10 -5.79
C PHE A 119 20.41 -18.73 -6.30
N PHE A 120 21.04 -18.20 -7.34
CA PHE A 120 20.65 -16.94 -7.96
C PHE A 120 19.22 -17.00 -8.51
N ILE A 121 18.86 -18.06 -9.23
CA ILE A 121 17.50 -18.27 -9.74
C ILE A 121 16.49 -18.31 -8.58
N VAL A 122 16.76 -19.10 -7.53
CA VAL A 122 15.89 -19.19 -6.34
C VAL A 122 15.75 -17.82 -5.68
N PHE A 123 16.83 -17.05 -5.58
CA PHE A 123 16.84 -15.71 -5.01
C PHE A 123 15.99 -14.73 -5.82
N VAL A 124 16.10 -14.73 -7.15
CA VAL A 124 15.27 -13.91 -8.05
C VAL A 124 13.79 -14.27 -7.91
N PHE A 125 13.45 -15.57 -7.87
CA PHE A 125 12.08 -16.02 -7.63
C PHE A 125 11.55 -15.57 -6.27
N LEU A 126 12.40 -15.61 -5.23
CA LEU A 126 12.02 -15.17 -3.89
C LEU A 126 11.71 -13.66 -3.86
N ILE A 127 12.54 -12.83 -4.51
CA ILE A 127 12.28 -11.38 -4.64
C ILE A 127 10.97 -11.14 -5.38
N LEU A 128 10.76 -11.83 -6.51
CA LEU A 128 9.54 -11.68 -7.30
C LEU A 128 8.29 -12.07 -6.49
N PHE A 129 8.36 -13.19 -5.77
CA PHE A 129 7.31 -13.62 -4.85
C PHE A 129 7.04 -12.56 -3.78
N PHE A 130 8.10 -11.98 -3.20
CA PHE A 130 7.99 -10.92 -2.19
C PHE A 130 7.33 -9.64 -2.73
N LEU A 131 7.66 -9.23 -3.94
CA LEU A 131 7.03 -8.07 -4.57
C LEU A 131 5.54 -8.34 -4.83
N ILE A 132 5.19 -9.50 -5.39
CA ILE A 132 3.80 -9.87 -5.68
C ILE A 132 2.96 -9.95 -4.40
N ALA A 133 3.45 -10.64 -3.38
CA ALA A 133 2.71 -10.78 -2.13
C ALA A 133 2.58 -9.43 -1.37
N SER A 134 3.50 -8.48 -1.59
CA SER A 134 3.41 -7.12 -1.03
C SER A 134 2.23 -6.35 -1.64
N LEU A 135 1.92 -6.57 -2.91
CA LEU A 135 0.73 -6.00 -3.55
C LEU A 135 -0.55 -6.47 -2.85
N PHE A 136 -0.66 -7.77 -2.58
CA PHE A 136 -1.81 -8.33 -1.87
C PHE A 136 -1.91 -7.83 -0.42
N PHE A 137 -0.77 -7.68 0.26
CA PHE A 137 -0.71 -7.15 1.61
C PHE A 137 -1.24 -5.71 1.69
N PHE A 138 -0.72 -4.81 0.84
CA PHE A 138 -1.18 -3.42 0.80
C PHE A 138 -2.61 -3.28 0.28
N TYR A 139 -3.05 -4.16 -0.62
CA TYR A 139 -4.45 -4.20 -1.05
C TYR A 139 -5.41 -4.50 0.13
N GLY A 140 -4.99 -5.35 1.07
CA GLY A 140 -5.71 -5.55 2.33
C GLY A 140 -5.92 -4.24 3.11
N PHE A 141 -4.91 -3.37 3.16
CA PHE A 141 -5.01 -2.07 3.82
C PHE A 141 -5.81 -1.03 3.03
N VAL A 142 -5.82 -1.10 1.69
CA VAL A 142 -6.74 -0.30 0.87
C VAL A 142 -8.19 -0.61 1.25
N LYS A 143 -8.53 -1.90 1.35
CA LYS A 143 -9.86 -2.34 1.77
C LYS A 143 -10.16 -1.93 3.20
N LEU A 144 -9.18 -2.09 4.10
CA LEU A 144 -9.30 -1.65 5.49
C LEU A 144 -9.63 -0.17 5.60
N GLY A 145 -8.89 0.68 4.88
CA GLY A 145 -9.12 2.12 4.82
C GLY A 145 -10.50 2.48 4.28
N GLY A 146 -11.01 1.71 3.31
CA GLY A 146 -12.39 1.81 2.82
C GLY A 146 -13.42 1.54 3.91
N SER A 147 -13.34 0.39 4.59
CA SER A 147 -14.32 -0.01 5.59
C SER A 147 -14.34 0.89 6.84
N VAL A 148 -13.23 1.54 7.18
CA VAL A 148 -13.19 2.53 8.28
C VAL A 148 -13.38 3.97 7.83
N ASN A 149 -13.64 4.21 6.54
CA ASN A 149 -13.72 5.54 5.94
C ASN A 149 -12.46 6.41 6.16
N SER A 150 -11.29 5.79 6.33
CA SER A 150 -10.00 6.50 6.42
C SER A 150 -9.45 6.76 5.03
N LYS A 151 -9.68 7.98 4.53
CA LYS A 151 -9.11 8.46 3.25
C LYS A 151 -7.58 8.37 3.24
N LEU A 152 -6.93 8.67 4.38
CA LEU A 152 -5.48 8.66 4.50
C LEU A 152 -4.91 7.25 4.31
N LEU A 153 -5.40 6.26 5.08
CA LEU A 153 -4.92 4.88 4.98
C LEU A 153 -5.19 4.28 3.59
N ARG A 154 -6.38 4.56 3.02
CA ARG A 154 -6.73 4.08 1.68
C ARG A 154 -5.78 4.65 0.62
N PHE A 155 -5.49 5.95 0.68
CA PHE A 155 -4.60 6.61 -0.26
C PHE A 155 -3.15 6.15 -0.10
N SER A 156 -2.61 6.14 1.12
CA SER A 156 -1.22 5.74 1.35
C SER A 156 -0.98 4.28 0.97
N SER A 157 -1.95 3.39 1.21
CA SER A 157 -1.86 2.00 0.77
C SER A 157 -1.88 1.88 -0.76
N TRP A 158 -2.70 2.67 -1.46
CA TRP A 158 -2.68 2.73 -2.92
C TRP A 158 -1.35 3.24 -3.46
N PHE A 159 -0.79 4.27 -2.83
CA PHE A 159 0.54 4.78 -3.17
C PHE A 159 1.60 3.67 -3.03
N MET A 160 1.58 2.91 -1.93
CA MET A 160 2.48 1.77 -1.74
C MET A 160 2.30 0.69 -2.81
N ILE A 161 1.07 0.40 -3.26
CA ILE A 161 0.82 -0.55 -4.35
C ILE A 161 1.46 -0.07 -5.66
N VAL A 162 1.20 1.17 -6.06
CA VAL A 162 1.79 1.77 -7.28
C VAL A 162 3.31 1.73 -7.21
N PHE A 163 3.85 2.01 -6.03
CA PHE A 163 5.27 2.00 -5.79
C PHE A 163 5.90 0.60 -5.87
N VAL A 164 5.25 -0.42 -5.31
CA VAL A 164 5.68 -1.83 -5.45
C VAL A 164 5.61 -2.28 -6.92
N LEU A 165 4.57 -1.89 -7.67
CA LEU A 165 4.47 -2.17 -9.11
C LEU A 165 5.61 -1.51 -9.88
N PHE A 166 5.94 -0.27 -9.55
CA PHE A 166 7.06 0.44 -10.15
C PHE A 166 8.39 -0.30 -9.89
N PHE A 167 8.62 -0.74 -8.65
CA PHE A 167 9.77 -1.57 -8.29
C PHE A 167 9.81 -2.91 -9.02
N LEU A 168 8.66 -3.55 -9.23
CA LEU A 168 8.56 -4.79 -10.00
C LEU A 168 9.03 -4.56 -11.44
N ILE A 169 8.59 -3.46 -12.07
CA ILE A 169 9.01 -3.10 -13.43
C ILE A 169 10.52 -2.82 -13.47
N LEU A 170 11.03 -2.02 -12.53
CA LEU A 170 12.46 -1.74 -12.44
C LEU A 170 13.28 -3.02 -12.25
N PHE A 171 12.83 -3.93 -11.37
CA PHE A 171 13.49 -5.19 -11.13
C PHE A 171 13.56 -6.07 -12.38
N VAL A 172 12.45 -6.18 -13.12
CA VAL A 172 12.41 -6.93 -14.39
C VAL A 172 13.31 -6.30 -15.45
N VAL A 173 13.28 -4.97 -15.59
CA VAL A 173 14.17 -4.25 -16.52
C VAL A 173 15.62 -4.50 -16.13
N SER A 174 16.00 -4.28 -14.87
CA SER A 174 17.36 -4.53 -14.39
C SER A 174 17.82 -5.97 -14.64
N PHE A 175 16.93 -6.95 -14.42
CA PHE A 175 17.24 -8.35 -14.67
C PHE A 175 17.51 -8.63 -16.16
N ILE A 176 16.66 -8.14 -17.07
CA ILE A 176 16.86 -8.27 -18.52
C ILE A 176 18.18 -7.61 -18.95
N MET A 177 18.51 -6.45 -18.39
CA MET A 177 19.73 -5.72 -18.72
C MET A 177 20.99 -6.45 -18.22
N ILE A 178 20.94 -7.06 -17.04
CA ILE A 178 22.04 -7.89 -16.51
C ILE A 178 22.26 -9.10 -17.42
N GLU A 179 21.19 -9.81 -17.77
CA GLU A 179 21.27 -10.98 -18.64
C GLU A 179 21.84 -10.63 -20.02
N PHE A 180 21.39 -9.50 -20.61
CA PHE A 180 21.92 -8.99 -21.86
C PHE A 180 23.41 -8.64 -21.75
N SER A 181 23.85 -8.10 -20.62
CA SER A 181 25.25 -7.73 -20.39
C SER A 181 26.17 -8.94 -20.19
N ILE A 182 25.67 -9.99 -19.53
CA ILE A 182 26.42 -11.25 -19.31
C ILE A 182 26.45 -12.11 -20.59
N GLY A 183 25.38 -12.09 -21.38
CA GLY A 183 25.28 -12.82 -22.64
C GLY A 183 26.26 -12.34 -23.73
N VAL A 184 26.85 -11.15 -23.58
CA VAL A 184 27.97 -10.69 -24.42
C VAL A 184 29.24 -11.42 -23.99
N ASN A 185 29.45 -12.60 -24.55
CA ASN A 185 30.55 -13.50 -24.22
C ASN A 185 31.94 -12.82 -24.41
N PRO A 186 32.76 -12.69 -23.37
CA PRO A 186 34.08 -12.05 -23.47
C PRO A 186 35.11 -12.87 -24.27
N ASN A 187 34.84 -14.14 -24.58
CA ASN A 187 35.71 -14.90 -25.50
C ASN A 187 35.55 -14.51 -26.98
N ILE A 188 34.65 -13.58 -27.30
CA ILE A 188 34.59 -12.93 -28.61
C ILE A 188 35.60 -11.75 -28.68
N ASN A 189 36.44 -11.52 -27.66
CA ASN A 189 37.37 -10.38 -27.62
C ASN A 189 38.44 -10.38 -28.73
N SER A 190 38.70 -11.49 -29.43
CA SER A 190 39.55 -11.49 -30.63
C SER A 190 38.81 -11.15 -31.92
N GLU A 191 37.50 -11.36 -32.00
CA GLU A 191 36.65 -10.96 -33.14
C GLU A 191 35.98 -9.58 -32.91
N PHE A 192 35.89 -9.11 -31.66
CA PHE A 192 35.32 -7.80 -31.30
C PHE A 192 36.10 -6.61 -31.86
N LEU A 193 37.37 -6.78 -32.22
CA LEU A 193 38.16 -5.77 -32.95
C LEU A 193 37.74 -5.61 -34.43
N SER A 194 36.83 -6.46 -34.92
CA SER A 194 36.26 -6.38 -36.26
C SER A 194 34.76 -6.09 -36.27
N LEU A 195 34.17 -5.75 -35.11
CA LEU A 195 32.77 -5.35 -35.08
C LEU A 195 32.56 -4.05 -35.84
N ASP A 196 31.71 -4.12 -36.87
CA ASP A 196 31.20 -2.95 -37.59
C ASP A 196 30.69 -1.91 -36.59
N GLU A 197 30.93 -0.62 -36.90
CA GLU A 197 30.52 0.55 -36.10
C GLU A 197 29.05 0.49 -35.64
N GLU A 198 28.22 -0.24 -36.38
CA GLU A 198 26.81 -0.47 -36.08
C GLU A 198 26.58 -1.17 -34.72
N GLN A 199 27.40 -2.17 -34.34
CA GLN A 199 27.23 -2.87 -33.06
C GLN A 199 27.74 -2.07 -31.86
N VAL A 200 28.80 -1.27 -32.05
CA VAL A 200 29.25 -0.28 -31.06
C VAL A 200 28.18 0.80 -30.85
N GLY A 201 27.47 1.17 -31.92
CA GLY A 201 26.28 2.04 -31.86
C GLY A 201 25.15 1.47 -31.00
N VAL A 202 24.89 0.16 -31.09
CA VAL A 202 23.87 -0.51 -30.25
C VAL A 202 24.28 -0.47 -28.78
N LEU A 203 25.52 -0.79 -28.43
CA LEU A 203 26.00 -0.74 -27.03
C LEU A 203 26.00 0.70 -26.47
N GLY A 204 26.40 1.68 -27.28
CA GLY A 204 26.40 3.10 -26.92
C GLY A 204 24.99 3.71 -26.82
N SER A 205 24.03 3.21 -27.58
CA SER A 205 22.60 3.57 -27.41
C SER A 205 22.01 2.92 -26.14
N PHE A 206 22.49 1.74 -25.76
CA PHE A 206 22.14 1.04 -24.53
C PHE A 206 22.60 1.80 -23.27
N GLY A 207 23.86 2.26 -23.25
CA GLY A 207 24.38 3.12 -22.17
C GLY A 207 23.62 4.44 -22.05
N ARG A 208 23.23 5.03 -23.19
CA ARG A 208 22.36 6.22 -23.22
C ARG A 208 20.96 5.95 -22.69
N MET A 209 20.39 4.78 -22.95
CA MET A 209 19.08 4.39 -22.40
C MET A 209 19.11 4.24 -20.86
N LEU A 210 20.20 3.69 -20.33
CA LEU A 210 20.49 3.65 -18.88
C LEU A 210 20.67 5.05 -18.27
N ALA A 211 21.24 6.00 -19.01
CA ALA A 211 21.36 7.40 -18.58
C ALA A 211 20.02 8.16 -18.59
N VAL A 212 19.02 7.68 -19.34
CA VAL A 212 17.67 8.29 -19.40
C VAL A 212 16.74 7.74 -18.31
N LEU A 213 16.99 6.53 -17.79
CA LEU A 213 16.20 5.93 -16.71
C LEU A 213 16.09 6.83 -15.45
N PRO A 214 17.17 7.48 -14.97
CA PRO A 214 17.09 8.42 -13.85
C PRO A 214 16.25 9.67 -14.15
N ILE A 215 16.23 10.13 -15.41
CA ILE A 215 15.40 11.26 -15.86
C ILE A 215 13.91 10.86 -15.88
N ILE A 216 13.60 9.65 -16.32
CA ILE A 216 12.23 9.09 -16.28
C ILE A 216 11.77 8.92 -14.83
N ILE A 217 12.64 8.41 -13.95
CA ILE A 217 12.38 8.31 -12.51
C ILE A 217 12.11 9.71 -11.94
N LEU A 218 12.95 10.70 -12.23
CA LEU A 218 12.77 12.08 -11.78
C LEU A 218 11.44 12.68 -12.25
N ALA A 219 11.10 12.51 -13.54
CA ALA A 219 9.86 13.01 -14.12
C ALA A 219 8.62 12.37 -13.48
N PHE A 220 8.64 11.06 -13.24
CA PHE A 220 7.54 10.34 -12.60
C PHE A 220 7.33 10.79 -11.15
N VAL A 221 8.40 11.10 -10.43
CA VAL A 221 8.28 11.59 -9.06
C VAL A 221 7.85 13.05 -9.02
N VAL A 222 8.33 13.93 -9.91
CA VAL A 222 7.82 15.31 -10.03
C VAL A 222 6.31 15.29 -10.28
N LEU A 223 5.84 14.42 -11.17
CA LEU A 223 4.43 14.21 -11.42
C LEU A 223 3.68 13.70 -10.19
N SER A 224 4.29 12.79 -9.42
CA SER A 224 3.71 12.26 -8.17
C SER A 224 3.60 13.34 -7.08
N CYS A 225 4.62 14.18 -6.91
CA CYS A 225 4.61 15.34 -6.01
C CYS A 225 3.56 16.37 -6.42
N PHE A 226 3.42 16.62 -7.72
CA PHE A 226 2.43 17.55 -8.27
C PHE A 226 0.99 17.05 -8.08
N LEU A 227 0.72 15.76 -8.35
CA LEU A 227 -0.58 15.14 -8.07
C LEU A 227 -0.92 15.21 -6.58
N PHE A 228 0.08 15.02 -5.73
CA PHE A 228 -0.09 15.13 -4.28
C PHE A 228 -0.40 16.56 -3.83
N PHE A 229 0.24 17.57 -4.43
CA PHE A 229 -0.07 18.99 -4.19
C PHE A 229 -1.54 19.32 -4.50
N ILE A 230 -2.03 18.87 -5.67
CA ILE A 230 -3.44 19.04 -6.05
C ILE A 230 -4.37 18.36 -5.03
N LEU A 231 -4.04 17.14 -4.58
CA LEU A 231 -4.85 16.40 -3.62
C LEU A 231 -4.84 17.01 -2.22
N ALA A 232 -3.72 17.61 -1.80
CA ALA A 232 -3.63 18.33 -0.53
C ALA A 232 -4.57 19.54 -0.52
N ILE A 233 -4.58 20.32 -1.61
CA ILE A 233 -5.49 21.46 -1.82
C ILE A 233 -6.96 21.01 -1.77
N VAL A 234 -7.30 19.94 -2.50
CA VAL A 234 -8.67 19.42 -2.57
C VAL A 234 -9.18 18.91 -1.21
N SER A 235 -8.28 18.50 -0.30
CA SER A 235 -8.65 17.93 0.99
C SER A 235 -9.03 18.92 2.09
N GLY A 236 -8.85 20.24 1.87
CA GLY A 236 -9.43 21.32 2.70
C GLY A 236 -8.96 21.42 4.16
N ASN A 237 -7.92 20.68 4.58
CA ASN A 237 -7.55 20.55 5.99
C ASN A 237 -6.27 21.36 6.33
N LEU A 238 -6.43 22.48 7.06
CA LEU A 238 -5.34 23.40 7.43
C LEU A 238 -4.21 22.76 8.26
N PHE A 239 -4.49 21.71 9.04
CA PHE A 239 -3.48 20.98 9.82
C PHE A 239 -2.49 20.20 8.93
N ARG A 240 -2.79 20.04 7.62
CA ARG A 240 -1.86 19.51 6.62
C ARG A 240 -0.88 20.57 6.10
N LEU A 241 -1.17 21.87 6.28
CA LEU A 241 -0.33 22.93 5.74
C LEU A 241 1.02 23.01 6.46
N SER A 242 1.07 22.80 7.78
CA SER A 242 2.31 22.76 8.56
C SER A 242 3.15 21.51 8.27
N PHE A 243 2.52 20.34 8.09
CA PHE A 243 3.21 19.12 7.67
C PHE A 243 3.70 19.21 6.21
N PHE A 244 2.94 19.89 5.35
CA PHE A 244 3.33 20.23 3.99
C PHE A 244 4.47 21.24 3.98
N SER A 245 4.44 22.28 4.81
CA SER A 245 5.56 23.23 4.95
C SER A 245 6.83 22.53 5.37
N ILE A 246 6.76 21.56 6.30
CA ILE A 246 7.92 20.75 6.71
C ILE A 246 8.38 19.84 5.57
N SER A 247 7.46 19.16 4.87
CA SER A 247 7.81 18.29 3.73
C SER A 247 8.38 19.08 2.56
N LEU A 248 7.85 20.29 2.32
CA LEU A 248 8.33 21.26 1.34
C LEU A 248 9.68 21.82 1.74
N LEU A 249 9.92 22.13 3.02
CA LEU A 249 11.22 22.57 3.53
C LEU A 249 12.27 21.46 3.40
N LEU A 250 11.91 20.22 3.71
CA LEU A 250 12.79 19.05 3.53
C LEU A 250 13.07 18.79 2.04
N PHE A 251 12.07 18.97 1.18
CA PHE A 251 12.22 18.86 -0.27
C PHE A 251 13.07 20.00 -0.84
N LEU A 252 12.88 21.25 -0.40
CA LEU A 252 13.74 22.37 -0.75
C LEU A 252 15.15 22.19 -0.21
N SER A 253 15.32 21.67 1.01
CA SER A 253 16.63 21.32 1.58
C SER A 253 17.31 20.23 0.76
N LEU A 254 16.56 19.26 0.24
CA LEU A 254 17.06 18.21 -0.63
C LEU A 254 17.45 18.78 -2.00
N ILE A 255 16.63 19.65 -2.60
CA ILE A 255 16.99 20.39 -3.83
C ILE A 255 18.23 21.25 -3.60
N MET A 256 18.32 21.95 -2.47
CA MET A 256 19.49 22.78 -2.16
C MET A 256 20.73 21.91 -1.94
N SER A 257 20.60 20.75 -1.31
CA SER A 257 21.70 19.76 -1.21
C SER A 257 22.08 19.23 -2.58
N VAL A 258 21.12 18.96 -3.47
CA VAL A 258 21.36 18.53 -4.85
C VAL A 258 22.14 19.60 -5.62
N ILE A 259 21.73 20.87 -5.52
CA ILE A 259 22.38 22.01 -6.16
C ILE A 259 23.77 22.24 -5.56
N PHE A 260 23.93 22.13 -4.23
CA PHE A 260 25.22 22.33 -3.58
C PHE A 260 26.19 21.20 -3.90
N THR A 261 25.78 19.93 -3.78
CA THR A 261 26.66 18.78 -4.01
C THR A 261 27.01 18.63 -5.49
N GLY A 262 26.03 18.75 -6.39
CA GLY A 262 26.28 18.72 -7.83
C GLY A 262 26.98 19.98 -8.37
N GLY A 263 26.79 21.13 -7.70
CA GLY A 263 27.51 22.38 -8.02
C GLY A 263 28.96 22.38 -7.54
N PHE A 264 29.24 21.75 -6.39
CA PHE A 264 30.60 21.66 -5.85
C PHE A 264 31.47 20.71 -6.68
N SER A 265 30.94 19.55 -7.08
CA SER A 265 31.66 18.62 -7.95
C SER A 265 31.93 19.20 -9.33
N PHE A 266 30.99 19.98 -9.89
CA PHE A 266 31.21 20.71 -11.14
C PHE A 266 32.25 21.85 -11.01
N TYR A 267 32.26 22.57 -9.88
CA TYR A 267 33.22 23.65 -9.62
C TYR A 267 34.65 23.14 -9.42
N GLU A 268 34.81 22.00 -8.72
CA GLU A 268 36.09 21.34 -8.51
C GLU A 268 36.65 20.77 -9.83
N GLN A 269 35.76 20.32 -10.73
CA GLN A 269 36.13 19.84 -12.06
C GLN A 269 36.63 20.99 -12.96
N VAL A 270 35.92 22.13 -13.00
CA VAL A 270 36.34 23.33 -13.77
C VAL A 270 37.61 23.97 -13.21
N SER A 271 37.87 23.88 -11.90
CA SER A 271 39.12 24.40 -11.33
C SER A 271 40.34 23.48 -11.58
N SER A 272 40.14 22.28 -12.13
CA SER A 272 41.19 21.31 -12.46
C SER A 272 41.52 21.24 -13.96
N ASP A 273 40.76 21.96 -14.80
CA ASP A 273 40.87 21.97 -16.27
C ASP A 273 42.20 22.56 -16.80
N GLU A 274 43.08 23.08 -15.95
CA GLU A 274 44.45 23.44 -16.36
C GLU A 274 45.43 22.25 -16.41
N VAL A 275 45.05 21.01 -16.00
CA VAL A 275 46.04 19.93 -15.82
C VAL A 275 45.90 18.71 -16.76
N LEU A 276 44.80 18.45 -17.46
CA LEU A 276 44.63 17.13 -18.12
C LEU A 276 44.07 17.15 -19.56
N LEU A 277 44.92 17.56 -20.51
CA LEU A 277 44.73 17.30 -21.94
C LEU A 277 44.98 15.81 -22.36
N ALA A 278 44.97 14.86 -21.42
CA ALA A 278 45.29 13.45 -21.68
C ALA A 278 44.28 12.40 -21.15
N GLU A 279 43.18 12.78 -20.48
CA GLU A 279 42.23 11.84 -19.86
C GLU A 279 40.77 12.06 -20.29
N GLY A 280 40.52 12.17 -21.61
CA GLY A 280 39.21 12.47 -22.20
C GLY A 280 38.05 11.50 -21.89
N ASN A 281 38.28 10.38 -21.20
CA ASN A 281 37.24 9.39 -20.87
C ASN A 281 36.90 9.29 -19.37
N PHE A 282 37.67 9.91 -18.46
CA PHE A 282 37.40 9.82 -17.02
C PHE A 282 36.38 10.85 -16.52
N ILE A 283 36.29 12.00 -17.21
CA ILE A 283 35.39 13.12 -16.88
C ILE A 283 33.91 12.70 -16.99
N ASP A 284 33.58 11.83 -17.95
CA ASP A 284 32.20 11.34 -18.15
C ASP A 284 31.75 10.35 -17.07
N LEU A 285 32.66 9.56 -16.49
CA LEU A 285 32.27 8.55 -15.50
C LEU A 285 31.85 9.19 -14.16
N TYR A 286 32.54 10.26 -13.75
CA TYR A 286 32.24 10.98 -12.50
C TYR A 286 30.88 11.70 -12.56
N SER A 287 30.55 12.33 -13.70
CA SER A 287 29.27 13.02 -13.87
C SER A 287 28.07 12.06 -13.87
N ILE A 288 28.25 10.85 -14.43
CA ILE A 288 27.25 9.77 -14.40
C ILE A 288 27.07 9.25 -12.96
N LEU A 289 28.16 9.04 -12.22
CA LEU A 289 28.13 8.59 -10.83
C LEU A 289 27.39 9.59 -9.93
N ASP A 290 27.61 10.90 -10.08
CA ASP A 290 26.94 11.91 -9.26
C ASP A 290 25.44 12.01 -9.54
N SER A 291 25.05 11.92 -10.81
CA SER A 291 23.63 11.90 -11.21
C SER A 291 22.89 10.69 -10.64
N SER A 292 23.54 9.52 -10.60
CA SER A 292 22.95 8.29 -10.06
C SER A 292 22.72 8.36 -8.54
N ARG A 293 23.61 9.03 -7.79
CA ARG A 293 23.49 9.23 -6.34
C ARG A 293 22.28 10.10 -6.01
N LEU A 294 22.09 11.20 -6.72
CA LEU A 294 20.96 12.10 -6.50
C LEU A 294 19.62 11.38 -6.69
N VAL A 295 19.52 10.57 -7.74
CA VAL A 295 18.32 9.79 -8.03
C VAL A 295 18.08 8.74 -6.95
N PHE A 296 19.14 8.09 -6.45
CA PHE A 296 19.04 7.14 -5.34
C PHE A 296 18.58 7.82 -4.03
N VAL A 297 19.17 8.95 -3.65
CA VAL A 297 18.79 9.70 -2.43
C VAL A 297 17.33 10.09 -2.46
N PHE A 298 16.92 10.67 -3.59
CA PHE A 298 15.55 11.10 -3.79
C PHE A 298 14.57 9.92 -3.78
N PHE A 299 14.96 8.81 -4.40
CA PHE A 299 14.18 7.58 -4.37
C PHE A 299 13.99 7.05 -2.95
N VAL A 300 15.06 6.97 -2.15
CA VAL A 300 15.00 6.60 -0.72
C VAL A 300 14.05 7.53 0.03
N PHE A 301 14.09 8.83 -0.25
CA PHE A 301 13.18 9.81 0.36
C PHE A 301 11.71 9.54 0.01
N VAL A 302 11.39 9.26 -1.26
CA VAL A 302 10.03 8.94 -1.72
C VAL A 302 9.50 7.68 -1.03
N VAL A 303 10.35 6.64 -0.91
CA VAL A 303 10.01 5.39 -0.21
C VAL A 303 9.66 5.70 1.24
N LEU A 304 10.53 6.44 1.94
CA LEU A 304 10.38 6.74 3.35
C LEU A 304 9.15 7.60 3.61
N PHE A 305 8.89 8.56 2.73
CA PHE A 305 7.68 9.39 2.81
C PHE A 305 6.40 8.57 2.62
N GLY A 306 6.38 7.66 1.64
CA GLY A 306 5.26 6.73 1.43
C GLY A 306 4.98 5.86 2.66
N LEU A 307 6.04 5.30 3.25
CA LEU A 307 5.97 4.52 4.48
C LEU A 307 5.48 5.37 5.66
N LEU A 308 5.97 6.60 5.80
CA LEU A 308 5.53 7.54 6.83
C LEU A 308 4.02 7.78 6.76
N LEU A 309 3.51 8.09 5.57
CA LEU A 309 2.07 8.31 5.34
C LEU A 309 1.25 7.04 5.61
N PHE A 310 1.78 5.88 5.26
CA PHE A 310 1.15 4.59 5.54
C PHE A 310 1.01 4.37 7.05
N PHE A 311 2.09 4.53 7.81
CA PHE A 311 2.08 4.32 9.27
C PHE A 311 1.25 5.37 10.01
N LEU A 312 1.27 6.64 9.57
CA LEU A 312 0.33 7.66 10.08
C LEU A 312 -1.12 7.28 9.80
N GLY A 313 -1.42 6.74 8.61
CA GLY A 313 -2.74 6.19 8.28
C GLY A 313 -3.17 5.09 9.25
N LEU A 314 -2.25 4.20 9.63
CA LEU A 314 -2.51 3.15 10.62
C LEU A 314 -2.72 3.69 12.04
N MET A 315 -1.95 4.72 12.43
CA MET A 315 -2.12 5.38 13.74
C MET A 315 -3.51 6.00 13.88
N VAL A 316 -4.00 6.69 12.84
CA VAL A 316 -5.33 7.33 12.81
C VAL A 316 -6.46 6.30 12.93
N VAL A 317 -6.28 5.11 12.35
CA VAL A 317 -7.25 4.01 12.44
C VAL A 317 -7.17 3.25 13.77
N GLY A 318 -6.12 3.49 14.55
CA GLY A 318 -5.80 2.81 15.80
C GLY A 318 -6.90 2.78 16.86
N ASP A 319 -7.74 3.82 16.94
CA ASP A 319 -8.88 3.85 17.87
C ASP A 319 -9.99 2.86 17.51
N ARG A 320 -10.11 2.51 16.23
CA ARG A 320 -11.19 1.65 15.73
C ARG A 320 -10.78 0.19 15.62
N ILE A 321 -9.47 -0.07 15.48
CA ILE A 321 -8.91 -1.38 15.18
C ILE A 321 -7.73 -1.66 16.11
N LYS A 322 -7.86 -2.70 16.94
CA LYS A 322 -6.78 -3.14 17.83
C LYS A 322 -5.52 -3.47 17.02
N PHE A 323 -4.35 -3.22 17.59
CA PHE A 323 -3.01 -3.39 16.99
C PHE A 323 -2.64 -2.37 15.89
N SER A 324 -3.59 -1.73 15.21
CA SER A 324 -3.28 -0.73 14.18
C SER A 324 -2.48 0.46 14.72
N ARG A 325 -2.79 0.91 15.96
CA ARG A 325 -2.02 1.97 16.63
C ARG A 325 -0.57 1.54 16.89
N ILE A 326 -0.37 0.32 17.39
CA ILE A 326 0.96 -0.21 17.73
C ILE A 326 1.78 -0.38 16.46
N ALA A 327 1.20 -0.97 15.41
CA ALA A 327 1.82 -1.10 14.09
C ALA A 327 2.23 0.26 13.53
N GLY A 328 1.35 1.26 13.61
CA GLY A 328 1.62 2.63 13.17
C GLY A 328 2.76 3.30 13.95
N ILE A 329 2.79 3.19 15.28
CA ILE A 329 3.85 3.76 16.13
C ILE A 329 5.20 3.10 15.84
N LEU A 330 5.25 1.76 15.81
CA LEU A 330 6.49 1.03 15.52
C LEU A 330 7.01 1.35 14.12
N GLY A 331 6.12 1.40 13.13
CA GLY A 331 6.47 1.78 11.78
C GLY A 331 6.98 3.21 11.66
N PHE A 332 6.39 4.15 12.40
CA PHE A 332 6.88 5.53 12.47
C PHE A 332 8.29 5.61 13.06
N VAL A 333 8.55 4.90 14.17
CA VAL A 333 9.90 4.80 14.77
C VAL A 333 10.89 4.20 13.78
N PHE A 334 10.50 3.15 13.05
CA PHE A 334 11.33 2.55 12.00
C PHE A 334 11.68 3.53 10.89
N VAL A 335 10.70 4.29 10.39
CA VAL A 335 10.94 5.28 9.32
C VAL A 335 11.91 6.36 9.80
N ILE A 336 11.78 6.86 11.04
CA ILE A 336 12.72 7.83 11.61
C ILE A 336 14.12 7.23 11.72
N ALA A 337 14.25 6.03 12.30
CA ALA A 337 15.54 5.38 12.47
C ALA A 337 16.22 5.12 11.12
N PHE A 338 15.46 4.65 10.13
CA PHE A 338 15.98 4.40 8.79
C PHE A 338 16.35 5.69 8.07
N PHE A 339 15.55 6.76 8.22
CA PHE A 339 15.88 8.08 7.67
C PHE A 339 17.17 8.62 8.28
N SER A 340 17.33 8.59 9.60
CA SER A 340 18.55 9.00 10.27
C SER A 340 19.77 8.21 9.81
N LEU A 341 19.64 6.88 9.69
CA LEU A 341 20.71 6.03 9.17
C LEU A 341 21.06 6.37 7.72
N SER A 342 20.04 6.59 6.88
CA SER A 342 20.23 6.97 5.47
C SER A 342 20.97 8.30 5.37
N VAL A 343 20.61 9.31 6.16
CA VAL A 343 21.30 10.61 6.18
C VAL A 343 22.77 10.45 6.60
N ILE A 344 23.06 9.67 7.64
CA ILE A 344 24.45 9.41 8.08
C ILE A 344 25.27 8.77 6.95
N VAL A 345 24.70 7.76 6.29
CA VAL A 345 25.33 7.05 5.17
C VAL A 345 25.60 7.98 3.99
N LEU A 346 24.65 8.88 3.69
CA LEU A 346 24.76 9.82 2.57
C LEU A 346 25.74 10.96 2.84
N MET A 347 25.77 11.48 4.07
CA MET A 347 26.70 12.55 4.45
C MET A 347 28.16 12.07 4.53
N ASN A 348 28.37 10.78 4.73
CA ASN A 348 29.71 10.22 4.87
C ASN A 348 29.78 8.83 4.20
N PRO A 349 29.93 8.74 2.87
CA PRO A 349 30.05 7.44 2.19
C PRO A 349 31.30 6.65 2.64
N SER A 350 32.35 7.34 3.09
CA SER A 350 33.51 6.70 3.75
C SER A 350 33.12 5.96 5.03
N PHE A 351 32.07 6.38 5.74
CA PHE A 351 31.52 5.65 6.89
C PHE A 351 31.02 4.26 6.47
N LEU A 352 30.43 4.12 5.28
CA LEU A 352 29.96 2.82 4.77
C LEU A 352 31.15 1.89 4.47
N ILE A 353 32.18 2.41 3.82
CA ILE A 353 33.41 1.67 3.50
C ILE A 353 34.12 1.28 4.80
N GLU A 354 34.31 2.23 5.70
CA GLU A 354 34.95 1.96 6.99
C GLU A 354 34.13 0.96 7.83
N MET A 355 32.80 1.03 7.76
CA MET A 355 31.91 0.08 8.43
C MET A 355 31.97 -1.32 7.83
N LEU A 356 32.20 -1.45 6.52
CA LEU A 356 32.36 -2.73 5.83
C LEU A 356 33.74 -3.36 6.05
N PHE A 357 34.81 -2.56 6.13
CA PHE A 357 36.19 -3.05 6.12
C PHE A 357 36.90 -3.07 7.49
N ARG A 358 36.43 -2.32 8.51
CA ARG A 358 37.01 -2.43 9.87
C ARG A 358 36.30 -3.51 10.68
N GLY A 359 37.07 -4.53 11.09
CA GLY A 359 36.55 -5.68 11.85
C GLY A 359 35.81 -5.32 13.14
N SER A 360 36.15 -4.21 13.82
CA SER A 360 35.42 -3.74 15.01
C SER A 360 34.06 -3.09 14.68
N PHE A 361 33.89 -2.52 13.49
CA PHE A 361 32.62 -1.98 13.02
C PHE A 361 31.63 -3.06 12.57
N SER A 362 32.13 -4.24 12.20
CA SER A 362 31.29 -5.38 11.80
C SER A 362 30.26 -5.76 12.88
N VAL A 363 30.65 -5.69 14.16
CA VAL A 363 29.76 -6.02 15.29
C VAL A 363 28.66 -4.96 15.46
N ASN A 364 28.99 -3.67 15.37
CA ASN A 364 27.99 -2.61 15.46
C ASN A 364 27.01 -2.67 14.28
N PHE A 365 27.51 -2.91 13.06
CA PHE A 365 26.67 -3.09 11.89
C PHE A 365 25.76 -4.31 12.02
N LEU A 366 26.29 -5.43 12.53
CA LEU A 366 25.50 -6.62 12.84
C LEU A 366 24.38 -6.28 13.83
N ILE A 367 24.69 -5.61 14.94
CA ILE A 367 23.69 -5.21 15.95
C ILE A 367 22.61 -4.31 15.33
N ILE A 368 22.99 -3.32 14.53
CA ILE A 368 22.06 -2.43 13.83
C ILE A 368 21.16 -3.26 12.90
N ASN A 369 21.72 -4.13 12.07
CA ASN A 369 20.97 -4.95 11.13
C ASN A 369 19.99 -5.91 11.84
N ILE A 370 20.45 -6.56 12.93
CA ILE A 370 19.59 -7.39 13.79
C ILE A 370 18.45 -6.54 14.37
N SER A 371 18.74 -5.35 14.87
CA SER A 371 17.74 -4.46 15.48
C SER A 371 16.69 -4.01 14.46
N PHE A 372 17.13 -3.60 13.26
CA PHE A 372 16.23 -3.23 12.16
C PHE A 372 15.38 -4.42 11.70
N SER A 373 15.99 -5.60 11.55
CA SER A 373 15.28 -6.82 11.16
C SER A 373 14.20 -7.19 12.19
N LEU A 374 14.52 -7.17 13.48
CA LEU A 374 13.55 -7.39 14.55
C LEU A 374 12.42 -6.35 14.53
N LEU A 375 12.75 -5.07 14.34
CA LEU A 375 11.75 -4.01 14.24
C LEU A 375 10.81 -4.22 13.04
N THR A 376 11.35 -4.59 11.87
CA THR A 376 10.56 -4.96 10.69
C THR A 376 9.65 -6.15 10.96
N LEU A 377 10.14 -7.19 11.64
CA LEU A 377 9.33 -8.35 12.02
C LEU A 377 8.18 -7.95 12.94
N PHE A 378 8.41 -7.08 13.93
CA PHE A 378 7.34 -6.57 14.79
C PHE A 378 6.31 -5.73 14.01
N ILE A 379 6.75 -4.87 13.09
CA ILE A 379 5.85 -4.08 12.25
C ILE A 379 4.96 -4.99 11.39
N LEU A 380 5.54 -5.99 10.75
CA LEU A 380 4.81 -6.98 9.95
C LEU A 380 3.84 -7.77 10.82
N LEU A 381 4.25 -8.20 12.01
CA LEU A 381 3.40 -8.91 12.96
C LEU A 381 2.16 -8.08 13.33
N PHE A 382 2.35 -6.86 13.81
CA PHE A 382 1.24 -6.02 14.27
C PHE A 382 0.35 -5.54 13.11
N SER A 383 0.93 -5.28 11.94
CA SER A 383 0.18 -4.96 10.72
C SER A 383 -0.70 -6.15 10.29
N SER A 384 -0.16 -7.37 10.31
CA SER A 384 -0.90 -8.59 9.98
C SER A 384 -2.02 -8.87 10.99
N LEU A 385 -1.73 -8.70 12.29
CA LEU A 385 -2.73 -8.79 13.35
C LEU A 385 -3.84 -7.74 13.21
N ALA A 386 -3.50 -6.51 12.78
CA ALA A 386 -4.50 -5.46 12.53
C ALA A 386 -5.48 -5.86 11.43
N LEU A 387 -4.99 -6.43 10.32
CA LEU A 387 -5.82 -6.96 9.22
C LEU A 387 -6.69 -8.15 9.64
N MET A 388 -6.16 -9.08 10.43
CA MET A 388 -6.94 -10.22 10.91
C MET A 388 -8.01 -9.81 11.92
N ASN A 389 -7.66 -8.90 12.84
CA ASN A 389 -8.59 -8.41 13.85
C ASN A 389 -9.70 -7.57 13.22
N SER A 390 -9.38 -6.74 12.23
CA SER A 390 -10.39 -5.98 11.50
C SER A 390 -11.36 -6.89 10.75
N SER A 391 -10.86 -7.89 10.03
CA SER A 391 -11.67 -8.90 9.36
C SER A 391 -12.66 -9.57 10.32
N LYS A 392 -12.19 -10.02 11.50
CA LYS A 392 -13.07 -10.63 12.52
C LYS A 392 -14.11 -9.65 13.06
N LYS A 393 -13.71 -8.40 13.32
CA LYS A 393 -14.63 -7.37 13.84
C LYS A 393 -15.78 -7.13 12.86
N PHE A 394 -15.47 -6.91 11.58
CA PHE A 394 -16.49 -6.68 10.56
C PHE A 394 -17.38 -7.90 10.30
N GLU A 395 -16.83 -9.12 10.32
CA GLU A 395 -17.66 -10.34 10.25
C GLU A 395 -18.63 -10.45 11.43
N SER A 396 -18.18 -10.09 12.63
CA SER A 396 -19.04 -10.13 13.82
C SER A 396 -20.17 -9.11 13.78
N GLU A 397 -19.89 -7.89 13.30
CA GLU A 397 -20.89 -6.83 13.13
C GLU A 397 -21.95 -7.25 12.10
N ASN A 398 -21.53 -7.79 10.95
CA ASN A 398 -22.45 -8.33 9.94
C ASN A 398 -23.30 -9.49 10.47
N SER A 399 -22.70 -10.39 11.26
CA SER A 399 -23.44 -11.53 11.83
C SER A 399 -24.50 -11.10 12.85
N LYS A 400 -24.24 -10.03 13.62
CA LYS A 400 -25.22 -9.44 14.54
C LYS A 400 -26.35 -8.79 13.78
N GLU A 401 -26.04 -8.06 12.72
CA GLU A 401 -27.05 -7.42 11.89
C GLU A 401 -27.95 -8.47 11.20
N GLU A 402 -27.35 -9.58 10.74
CA GLU A 402 -28.10 -10.71 10.14
C GLU A 402 -28.97 -11.43 11.17
N LYS A 403 -28.47 -11.67 12.39
CA LYS A 403 -29.28 -12.23 13.48
C LYS A 403 -30.43 -11.32 13.89
N ASN A 404 -30.19 -10.01 13.96
CA ASN A 404 -31.24 -9.05 14.25
C ASN A 404 -32.31 -9.07 13.13
N LYS A 405 -31.90 -9.12 11.85
CA LYS A 405 -32.83 -9.25 10.71
C LYS A 405 -33.65 -10.54 10.78
N VAL A 406 -33.04 -11.67 11.12
CA VAL A 406 -33.76 -12.96 11.25
C VAL A 406 -34.71 -12.94 12.44
N SER A 407 -34.26 -12.43 13.60
CA SER A 407 -35.09 -12.27 14.80
C SER A 407 -36.29 -11.36 14.53
N ASP A 408 -36.08 -10.25 13.83
CA ASP A 408 -37.16 -9.34 13.42
C ASP A 408 -38.13 -10.02 12.44
N GLU A 409 -37.62 -10.87 11.55
CA GLU A 409 -38.46 -11.64 10.63
C GLU A 409 -39.27 -12.74 11.34
N GLU A 410 -38.69 -13.43 12.32
CA GLU A 410 -39.38 -14.41 13.16
C GLU A 410 -40.45 -13.75 14.05
N HIS A 411 -40.14 -12.61 14.67
CA HIS A 411 -41.11 -11.82 15.40
C HIS A 411 -42.27 -11.40 14.49
N ARG A 412 -41.98 -10.97 13.25
CA ARG A 412 -43.01 -10.61 12.26
C ARG A 412 -43.86 -11.81 11.83
N LYS A 413 -43.26 -12.99 11.63
CA LYS A 413 -44.02 -14.21 11.29
C LYS A 413 -44.95 -14.60 12.44
N THR A 414 -44.50 -14.46 13.68
CA THR A 414 -45.28 -14.77 14.88
C THR A 414 -46.41 -13.77 15.08
N GLU A 415 -46.14 -12.47 14.91
CA GLU A 415 -47.15 -11.40 15.00
C GLU A 415 -48.22 -11.56 13.91
N ASN A 416 -47.82 -11.84 12.66
CA ASN A 416 -48.78 -12.08 11.58
C ASN A 416 -49.65 -13.33 11.82
N LYS A 417 -49.06 -14.41 12.34
CA LYS A 417 -49.82 -15.62 12.71
C LYS A 417 -50.86 -15.33 13.79
N TYR A 418 -50.47 -14.58 14.83
CA TYR A 418 -51.39 -14.15 15.89
C TYR A 418 -52.53 -13.28 15.37
N LEU A 419 -52.26 -12.39 14.41
CA LEU A 419 -53.29 -11.57 13.77
C LEU A 419 -54.25 -12.42 12.90
N GLU A 420 -53.75 -13.44 12.20
CA GLU A 420 -54.59 -14.36 11.43
C GLU A 420 -55.49 -15.22 12.32
N ASP A 421 -54.97 -15.72 13.44
CA ASP A 421 -55.72 -16.55 14.38
C ASP A 421 -56.85 -15.74 15.05
N ASN A 422 -56.58 -14.52 15.52
CA ASN A 422 -57.62 -13.62 16.06
C ASN A 422 -58.69 -13.25 15.02
N LYS A 423 -58.30 -13.10 13.75
CA LYS A 423 -59.27 -12.80 12.68
C LYS A 423 -60.22 -13.98 12.43
N LYS A 424 -59.75 -15.22 12.56
CA LYS A 424 -60.60 -16.42 12.43
C LYS A 424 -61.57 -16.55 13.61
N GLU A 425 -61.13 -16.26 14.83
CA GLU A 425 -61.99 -16.30 16.02
C GLU A 425 -63.10 -15.24 15.99
N GLY A 426 -62.79 -14.01 15.57
CA GLY A 426 -63.78 -12.95 15.41
C GLY A 426 -64.92 -13.33 14.46
N ILE A 427 -64.58 -13.93 13.31
CA ILE A 427 -65.56 -14.40 12.31
C ILE A 427 -66.45 -15.52 12.87
N GLN A 428 -65.91 -16.43 13.69
CA GLN A 428 -66.74 -17.47 14.32
C GLN A 428 -67.69 -16.93 15.39
N SER A 429 -67.31 -15.85 16.07
CA SER A 429 -68.18 -15.21 17.07
C SER A 429 -69.39 -14.50 16.44
N ASP A 430 -69.21 -13.94 15.25
CA ASP A 430 -70.28 -13.29 14.49
C ASP A 430 -71.23 -14.29 13.81
N ILE A 431 -70.77 -15.52 13.51
CA ILE A 431 -71.63 -16.58 12.96
C ILE A 431 -72.51 -17.24 14.04
N LYS A 432 -72.15 -17.09 15.33
CA LYS A 432 -72.89 -17.66 16.47
C LYS A 432 -73.97 -16.74 17.07
N LYS A 433 -74.02 -15.48 16.66
CA LYS A 433 -75.09 -14.53 17.00
C LYS A 433 -76.10 -14.47 15.87
#